data_AF-A0A1F5JJN0-F1
#
_entry.id   AF-A0A1F5JJN0-F1
#
_cell.length_a   1.000
_cell.length_b   1.000
_cell.length_c   1.000
_cell.angle_alpha   90.00
_cell.angle_beta   90.00
_cell.angle_gamma   90.00
#
_symmetry.space_group_name_H-M   'P 1'
#
loop_
_entity.id
_entity.type
_entity.pdbx_description
1 polymer ?
#
loop_
_entity_poly.entity_id
_entity_poly.type
_entity_poly.pdbx_seq_one_letter_code
_entity_poly.pdbx_strand_id
1 'polypeptide(L)'
;MAKIVDPDSLSLIIDGSPTTEEVSINTTTKKVQLLVAGNLNDTAPGSTSGVTLQAVYSFLKEEWKTQATLNKFKFPIKMFTKTDGQFQNGWDWEDAQTRQLVRDAGWTETNGDKYAGLITLGNFDATGDQGYYLQTSGFAGTKSDFDKTGNVNEAVMIYNSVGPVDSTGYLKAFLRIQAKLYSEYNLLSEQGISALEPVLYRLPLSNSTDLKTTDSDATIDGANPPYNGMKINYLKGSRFSTWANSTVYAAGAVVQEATGSPKRWFFTPAGGTSSGTDVQDDTGVTDWEAYDGEESINGVYYAFNRVITCNNATDRQVYDWAMRQLRKTTDINADDTASVNQRGFGNVKGNIGVPLVEYVGDTLKPKGGVLLRGFASASTNNIIHRDITVGTGASYGLNAEFVPNTSTERPFPTVASGTLEFSANLVSEADANTKYTMYFTTNPAGNFDTANAIIVDNNSAADITGQITAASIAWDFDYTNNAQGGRTPATDAAVTVVAQGLPGAEWTSSTFTITATSGQTITVTANDERNYSNPT
;
A
#
# COMPACT_ATOMS: atom_id res chain seq x y z
N MET A 1 -8.73 -29.83 19.48
CA MET A 1 -8.27 -31.21 19.13
C MET A 1 -7.39 -31.09 17.90
N ALA A 2 -6.36 -31.93 17.77
CA ALA A 2 -5.41 -31.81 16.67
C ALA A 2 -6.00 -32.29 15.33
N LYS A 3 -5.44 -31.81 14.23
CA LYS A 3 -5.75 -32.26 12.86
C LYS A 3 -5.48 -33.75 12.76
N ILE A 4 -6.43 -34.49 12.19
CA ILE A 4 -6.31 -35.94 12.02
C ILE A 4 -5.43 -36.23 10.79
N VAL A 5 -4.36 -36.98 11.04
CA VAL A 5 -3.39 -37.47 10.05
C VAL A 5 -3.30 -38.99 10.13
N ASP A 6 -2.84 -39.61 9.05
CA ASP A 6 -2.60 -41.06 8.98
C ASP A 6 -1.39 -41.48 9.86
N PRO A 7 -1.44 -42.58 10.63
CA PRO A 7 -2.59 -43.47 10.86
C PRO A 7 -3.67 -42.81 11.73
N ASP A 8 -4.91 -42.88 11.28
CA ASP A 8 -6.05 -42.27 11.96
C ASP A 8 -6.82 -43.24 12.88
N SER A 9 -7.82 -42.72 13.58
CA SER A 9 -8.76 -43.50 14.40
C SER A 9 -10.16 -42.94 14.21
N LEU A 10 -10.55 -42.74 12.96
CA LEU A 10 -11.93 -42.40 12.61
C LEU A 10 -12.84 -43.61 12.87
N SER A 11 -14.11 -43.36 13.13
CA SER A 11 -15.13 -44.39 13.24
C SER A 11 -16.18 -44.24 12.14
N LEU A 12 -16.76 -45.38 11.75
CA LEU A 12 -17.61 -45.50 10.58
C LEU A 12 -19.03 -45.95 10.95
N ILE A 13 -20.02 -45.35 10.30
CA ILE A 13 -21.36 -45.91 10.15
C ILE A 13 -21.72 -46.11 8.67
N ILE A 14 -22.42 -47.20 8.36
CA ILE A 14 -22.84 -47.56 6.99
C ILE A 14 -24.36 -47.64 6.94
N ASP A 15 -24.98 -46.90 6.02
CA ASP A 15 -26.43 -46.86 5.78
C ASP A 15 -27.27 -46.64 7.06
N GLY A 16 -26.74 -45.82 7.98
CA GLY A 16 -27.36 -45.52 9.26
C GLY A 16 -27.23 -44.05 9.65
N SER A 17 -27.88 -43.68 10.75
CA SER A 17 -27.79 -42.32 11.29
C SER A 17 -26.62 -42.22 12.28
N PRO A 18 -25.61 -41.37 12.00
CA PRO A 18 -24.47 -41.21 12.89
C PRO A 18 -24.91 -40.67 14.26
N THR A 19 -24.28 -41.17 15.33
CA THR A 19 -24.49 -40.71 16.71
C THR A 19 -23.21 -40.21 17.33
N THR A 20 -22.11 -40.93 17.10
CA THR A 20 -20.75 -40.59 17.57
C THR A 20 -19.70 -40.73 16.47
N GLU A 21 -20.09 -41.27 15.32
CA GLU A 21 -19.20 -41.63 14.23
C GLU A 21 -18.77 -40.41 13.40
N GLU A 22 -17.50 -40.36 13.04
CA GLU A 22 -16.93 -39.26 12.24
C GLU A 22 -17.12 -39.45 10.74
N VAL A 23 -17.30 -40.69 10.28
CA VAL A 23 -17.51 -41.03 8.87
C VAL A 23 -18.84 -41.73 8.71
N SER A 24 -19.70 -41.22 7.83
CA SER A 24 -20.92 -41.89 7.40
C SER A 24 -20.86 -42.21 5.91
N ILE A 25 -21.22 -43.45 5.56
CA ILE A 25 -21.30 -43.92 4.17
C ILE A 25 -22.74 -44.28 3.85
N ASN A 26 -23.27 -43.66 2.80
CA ASN A 26 -24.54 -44.06 2.20
C ASN A 26 -24.29 -44.80 0.88
N THR A 27 -24.55 -46.10 0.85
CA THR A 27 -24.31 -46.96 -0.31
C THR A 27 -25.38 -46.81 -1.40
N THR A 28 -26.56 -46.28 -1.04
CA THR A 28 -27.67 -46.04 -1.99
C THR A 28 -27.41 -44.80 -2.82
N THR A 29 -27.09 -43.67 -2.18
CA THR A 29 -26.76 -42.41 -2.86
C THR A 29 -25.30 -42.35 -3.28
N LYS A 30 -24.48 -43.30 -2.81
CA LYS A 30 -23.02 -43.34 -2.98
C LYS A 30 -22.36 -42.08 -2.47
N LYS A 31 -22.53 -41.80 -1.19
CA LYS A 31 -21.99 -40.60 -0.56
C LYS A 31 -21.14 -40.92 0.65
N VAL A 32 -20.09 -40.13 0.81
CA VAL A 32 -19.23 -40.13 2.01
C VAL A 32 -19.45 -38.81 2.72
N GLN A 33 -19.73 -38.85 4.02
CA GLN A 33 -19.93 -37.69 4.86
C GLN A 33 -18.91 -37.70 6.00
N LEU A 34 -18.34 -36.53 6.28
CA LEU A 34 -17.50 -36.30 7.46
C LEU A 34 -18.32 -35.49 8.47
N LEU A 35 -18.34 -35.94 9.73
CA LEU A 35 -19.13 -35.33 10.79
C LEU A 35 -18.22 -34.86 11.92
N VAL A 36 -18.54 -33.70 12.49
CA VAL A 36 -17.87 -33.17 13.69
C VAL A 36 -18.34 -33.98 14.89
N ALA A 37 -17.69 -35.10 15.12
CA ALA A 37 -17.95 -36.03 16.21
C ALA A 37 -16.62 -36.65 16.67
N GLY A 38 -16.64 -37.33 17.82
CA GLY A 38 -15.48 -38.03 18.37
C GLY A 38 -14.20 -37.18 18.32
N ASN A 39 -13.23 -37.62 17.51
CA ASN A 39 -11.92 -36.97 17.34
C ASN A 39 -11.90 -35.88 16.26
N LEU A 40 -12.87 -35.88 15.34
CA LEU A 40 -12.93 -34.92 14.23
C LEU A 40 -13.55 -33.62 14.71
N ASN A 41 -12.82 -32.53 14.52
CA ASN A 41 -13.23 -31.20 14.94
C ASN A 41 -13.06 -30.19 13.81
N ASP A 42 -13.81 -29.10 13.90
CA ASP A 42 -13.81 -28.01 12.91
C ASP A 42 -13.37 -26.66 13.51
N THR A 43 -12.51 -26.72 14.52
CA THR A 43 -12.09 -25.53 15.27
C THR A 43 -11.07 -24.70 14.48
N ALA A 44 -11.07 -23.38 14.68
CA ALA A 44 -10.01 -22.53 14.13
C ALA A 44 -8.71 -22.69 14.96
N PRO A 45 -7.52 -22.67 14.33
CA PRO A 45 -7.30 -22.55 12.89
C PRO A 45 -7.47 -23.87 12.13
N GLY A 46 -7.89 -23.76 10.87
CA GLY A 46 -8.04 -24.90 9.96
C GLY A 46 -6.76 -25.72 9.81
N SER A 47 -5.59 -25.09 9.97
CA SER A 47 -4.29 -25.78 9.96
C SER A 47 -4.12 -26.84 11.05
N THR A 48 -4.88 -26.74 12.14
CA THR A 48 -4.79 -27.61 13.32
C THR A 48 -6.05 -28.42 13.59
N SER A 49 -7.05 -28.35 12.72
CA SER A 49 -8.32 -29.08 12.81
C SER A 49 -8.63 -29.82 11.52
N GLY A 50 -9.77 -30.51 11.45
CA GLY A 50 -10.19 -31.30 10.30
C GLY A 50 -9.40 -32.60 10.15
N VAL A 51 -9.45 -33.16 8.94
CA VAL A 51 -8.81 -34.42 8.59
C VAL A 51 -8.13 -34.31 7.22
N THR A 52 -6.92 -34.85 7.10
CA THR A 52 -6.23 -34.89 5.80
C THR A 52 -6.94 -35.82 4.82
N LEU A 53 -6.99 -35.48 3.53
CA LEU A 53 -7.55 -36.39 2.51
C LEU A 53 -6.82 -37.74 2.49
N GLN A 54 -5.52 -37.73 2.80
CA GLN A 54 -4.73 -38.96 2.93
C GLN A 54 -5.29 -39.89 4.01
N ALA A 55 -5.61 -39.36 5.20
CA ALA A 55 -6.20 -40.14 6.29
C ALA A 55 -7.58 -40.69 5.92
N VAL A 56 -8.45 -39.87 5.32
CA VAL A 56 -9.76 -40.37 4.86
C VAL A 56 -9.59 -41.47 3.81
N TYR A 57 -8.63 -41.33 2.88
CA TYR A 57 -8.35 -42.35 1.89
C TYR A 57 -7.83 -43.67 2.50
N SER A 58 -6.87 -43.61 3.43
CA SER A 58 -6.35 -44.81 4.09
C SER A 58 -7.44 -45.50 4.91
N PHE A 59 -8.18 -44.76 5.72
CA PHE A 59 -9.34 -45.23 6.47
C PHE A 59 -10.35 -45.98 5.58
N LEU A 60 -10.84 -45.32 4.52
CA LEU A 60 -11.82 -45.93 3.62
C LEU A 60 -11.26 -47.19 2.95
N LYS A 61 -9.96 -47.24 2.64
CA LYS A 61 -9.34 -48.43 2.03
C LYS A 61 -9.33 -49.63 2.96
N GLU A 62 -9.13 -49.42 4.26
CA GLU A 62 -9.24 -50.45 5.27
C GLU A 62 -10.68 -50.95 5.39
N GLU A 63 -11.64 -50.02 5.50
CA GLU A 63 -13.08 -50.35 5.59
C GLU A 63 -13.61 -51.06 4.35
N TRP A 64 -13.16 -50.70 3.14
CA TRP A 64 -13.53 -51.41 1.91
C TRP A 64 -13.00 -52.85 1.85
N LYS A 65 -11.90 -53.13 2.55
CA LYS A 65 -11.30 -54.46 2.61
C LYS A 65 -11.99 -55.33 3.66
N THR A 66 -12.43 -54.75 4.78
CA THR A 66 -12.97 -55.47 5.95
C THR A 66 -14.49 -55.61 5.91
N GLN A 67 -15.22 -54.58 5.48
CA GLN A 67 -16.68 -54.55 5.58
C GLN A 67 -17.37 -55.28 4.41
N ALA A 68 -18.16 -56.30 4.73
CA ALA A 68 -18.91 -57.09 3.74
C ALA A 68 -20.03 -56.31 3.03
N THR A 69 -20.41 -55.15 3.55
CA THR A 69 -21.35 -54.22 2.90
C THR A 69 -20.65 -53.36 1.86
N LEU A 70 -19.41 -52.90 2.12
CA LEU A 70 -18.66 -52.00 1.23
C LEU A 70 -17.88 -52.72 0.14
N ASN A 71 -17.35 -53.92 0.44
CA ASN A 71 -16.49 -54.67 -0.48
C ASN A 71 -17.19 -55.13 -1.79
N LYS A 72 -18.52 -54.94 -1.88
CA LYS A 72 -19.34 -55.15 -3.08
C LYS A 72 -19.30 -53.98 -4.05
N PHE A 73 -18.87 -52.80 -3.59
CA PHE A 73 -18.82 -51.58 -4.37
C PHE A 73 -17.40 -51.29 -4.84
N LYS A 74 -17.26 -50.73 -6.04
CA LYS A 74 -15.97 -50.18 -6.49
C LYS A 74 -15.57 -49.02 -5.58
N PHE A 75 -14.27 -48.94 -5.29
CA PHE A 75 -13.70 -47.98 -4.36
C PHE A 75 -13.95 -46.50 -4.77
N PRO A 76 -14.28 -45.59 -3.83
CA PRO A 76 -14.78 -44.25 -4.13
C PRO A 76 -13.73 -43.26 -4.64
N ILE A 77 -12.48 -43.33 -4.16
CA ILE A 77 -11.46 -42.30 -4.39
C ILE A 77 -10.25 -42.88 -5.14
N LYS A 78 -9.76 -42.16 -6.13
CA LYS A 78 -8.46 -42.42 -6.77
C LYS A 78 -7.50 -41.29 -6.42
N MET A 79 -6.54 -41.56 -5.55
CA MET A 79 -5.46 -40.63 -5.23
C MET A 79 -4.37 -40.68 -6.32
N PHE A 80 -3.84 -39.54 -6.72
CA PHE A 80 -2.69 -39.46 -7.63
C PHE A 80 -1.40 -39.23 -6.84
N THR A 81 -1.45 -38.33 -5.87
CA THR A 81 -0.40 -38.09 -4.88
C THR A 81 -0.99 -38.18 -3.46
N LYS A 82 -0.24 -37.73 -2.45
CA LYS A 82 -0.78 -37.64 -1.07
C LYS A 82 -1.74 -36.46 -0.88
N THR A 83 -1.76 -35.51 -1.80
CA THR A 83 -2.44 -34.21 -1.66
C THR A 83 -3.39 -33.91 -2.81
N ASP A 84 -3.62 -34.86 -3.72
CA ASP A 84 -4.58 -34.73 -4.80
C ASP A 84 -5.21 -36.08 -5.19
N GLY A 85 -6.42 -36.00 -5.70
CA GLY A 85 -7.19 -37.16 -6.11
C GLY A 85 -8.46 -36.80 -6.85
N GLN A 86 -9.21 -37.84 -7.22
CA GLN A 86 -10.54 -37.68 -7.79
C GLN A 86 -11.50 -38.71 -7.19
N PHE A 87 -12.75 -38.32 -7.04
CA PHE A 87 -13.82 -39.27 -6.83
C PHE A 87 -14.16 -40.01 -8.12
N GLN A 88 -14.69 -41.22 -7.98
CA GLN A 88 -14.98 -42.12 -9.09
C GLN A 88 -16.12 -43.08 -8.74
N ASN A 89 -16.59 -43.83 -9.75
CA ASN A 89 -17.61 -44.88 -9.58
C ASN A 89 -18.97 -44.37 -9.05
N GLY A 90 -19.24 -43.07 -9.23
CA GLY A 90 -20.45 -42.37 -8.80
C GLY A 90 -20.48 -42.05 -7.31
N TRP A 91 -19.36 -42.16 -6.61
CA TRP A 91 -19.22 -41.71 -5.23
C TRP A 91 -18.84 -40.24 -5.18
N ASP A 92 -19.32 -39.48 -4.19
CA ASP A 92 -18.92 -38.10 -3.94
C ASP A 92 -19.08 -37.73 -2.46
N TRP A 93 -18.65 -36.52 -2.09
CA TRP A 93 -18.98 -35.94 -0.79
C TRP A 93 -20.48 -35.67 -0.66
N GLU A 94 -21.01 -35.85 0.55
CA GLU A 94 -22.42 -35.61 0.88
C GLU A 94 -22.74 -34.10 0.84
N ASP A 95 -22.00 -33.28 1.59
CA ASP A 95 -22.39 -31.90 1.87
C ASP A 95 -21.20 -30.92 1.90
N ALA A 96 -21.51 -29.62 2.03
CA ALA A 96 -20.49 -28.56 2.06
C ALA A 96 -19.59 -28.67 3.31
N GLN A 97 -20.16 -29.05 4.46
CA GLN A 97 -19.42 -29.22 5.71
C GLN A 97 -18.33 -30.29 5.56
N THR A 98 -18.64 -31.41 4.90
CA THR A 98 -17.70 -32.48 4.60
C THR A 98 -16.49 -31.96 3.83
N ARG A 99 -16.73 -31.16 2.79
CA ARG A 99 -15.66 -30.54 1.98
C ARG A 99 -14.82 -29.57 2.81
N GLN A 100 -15.46 -28.81 3.70
CA GLN A 100 -14.81 -27.90 4.64
C GLN A 100 -14.10 -28.60 5.80
N LEU A 101 -14.21 -29.92 5.96
CA LEU A 101 -13.45 -30.70 6.96
C LEU A 101 -12.17 -31.33 6.37
N VAL A 102 -12.07 -31.42 5.04
CA VAL A 102 -10.90 -31.97 4.36
C VAL A 102 -9.75 -30.97 4.38
N ARG A 103 -8.54 -31.44 4.70
CA ARG A 103 -7.30 -30.67 4.80
C ARG A 103 -6.23 -31.20 3.87
N ASP A 104 -5.26 -30.33 3.57
CA ASP A 104 -4.03 -30.66 2.85
C ASP A 104 -4.23 -31.31 1.46
N ALA A 105 -5.33 -31.02 0.77
CA ALA A 105 -5.56 -31.59 -0.56
C ALA A 105 -6.51 -30.80 -1.45
N GLY A 106 -6.35 -31.00 -2.76
CA GLY A 106 -7.36 -30.70 -3.79
C GLY A 106 -7.97 -31.98 -4.37
N TRP A 107 -9.16 -31.88 -4.97
CA TRP A 107 -9.80 -33.03 -5.63
C TRP A 107 -10.81 -32.62 -6.71
N THR A 108 -11.16 -33.61 -7.53
CA THR A 108 -12.26 -33.53 -8.49
C THR A 108 -13.41 -34.46 -8.06
N GLU A 109 -14.64 -33.96 -8.07
CA GLU A 109 -15.86 -34.75 -7.84
C GLU A 109 -16.35 -35.42 -9.13
N THR A 110 -17.19 -36.46 -9.03
CA THR A 110 -17.64 -37.22 -10.21
C THR A 110 -18.53 -36.40 -11.14
N ASN A 111 -19.16 -35.35 -10.63
CA ASN A 111 -19.88 -34.38 -11.42
C ASN A 111 -18.95 -33.45 -12.24
N GLY A 112 -17.64 -33.43 -11.96
CA GLY A 112 -16.65 -32.58 -12.61
C GLY A 112 -16.28 -31.32 -11.83
N ASP A 113 -16.88 -31.06 -10.66
CA ASP A 113 -16.51 -29.94 -9.79
C ASP A 113 -15.06 -30.13 -9.30
N LYS A 114 -14.31 -29.03 -9.23
CA LYS A 114 -12.90 -29.04 -8.82
C LYS A 114 -12.69 -28.17 -7.60
N TYR A 115 -11.94 -28.71 -6.65
CA TYR A 115 -11.54 -28.04 -5.42
C TYR A 115 -10.03 -28.02 -5.33
N ALA A 116 -9.47 -26.84 -5.03
CA ALA A 116 -8.06 -26.67 -4.72
C ALA A 116 -7.88 -26.54 -3.21
N GLY A 117 -6.89 -27.23 -2.66
CA GLY A 117 -6.50 -27.04 -1.26
C GLY A 117 -5.61 -25.82 -1.15
N LEU A 118 -5.94 -24.88 -0.27
CA LEU A 118 -5.12 -23.70 0.00
C LEU A 118 -4.57 -23.77 1.42
N ILE A 119 -3.25 -23.70 1.56
CA ILE A 119 -2.58 -23.66 2.87
C ILE A 119 -1.67 -22.45 3.00
N THR A 120 -1.66 -21.82 4.18
CA THR A 120 -0.68 -20.78 4.51
C THR A 120 0.60 -21.40 5.03
N LEU A 121 1.75 -21.00 4.48
CA LEU A 121 3.08 -21.28 5.02
C LEU A 121 3.56 -20.20 5.99
N GLY A 122 3.09 -18.96 5.81
CA GLY A 122 3.37 -17.87 6.73
C GLY A 122 2.56 -18.00 8.03
N ASN A 123 2.98 -17.25 9.05
CA ASN A 123 2.30 -17.24 10.35
C ASN A 123 1.28 -16.10 10.42
N PHE A 124 0.10 -16.42 10.97
CA PHE A 124 -0.86 -15.41 11.38
C PHE A 124 -0.56 -15.12 12.85
N ASP A 125 -0.26 -13.86 13.18
CA ASP A 125 0.19 -13.47 14.53
C ASP A 125 -0.93 -13.56 15.59
N ALA A 126 -2.20 -13.67 15.17
CA ALA A 126 -3.31 -14.03 16.06
C ALA A 126 -4.26 -15.07 15.46
N THR A 127 -4.80 -15.96 16.31
CA THR A 127 -5.80 -16.96 15.90
C THR A 127 -7.14 -16.35 15.48
N GLY A 128 -7.40 -15.07 15.80
CA GLY A 128 -8.59 -14.33 15.38
C GLY A 128 -8.46 -13.64 14.02
N ASP A 129 -7.28 -13.65 13.41
CA ASP A 129 -7.09 -13.03 12.10
C ASP A 129 -7.73 -13.89 11.01
N GLN A 130 -8.42 -13.26 10.07
CA GLN A 130 -9.07 -13.99 8.99
C GLN A 130 -8.52 -13.53 7.64
N GLY A 131 -8.02 -14.49 6.87
CA GLY A 131 -7.69 -14.25 5.47
C GLY A 131 -8.95 -14.29 4.61
N TYR A 132 -8.83 -13.78 3.40
CA TYR A 132 -9.88 -13.88 2.38
C TYR A 132 -9.26 -13.96 1.00
N TYR A 133 -10.08 -14.25 0.00
CA TYR A 133 -9.63 -14.41 -1.37
C TYR A 133 -10.62 -13.82 -2.37
N LEU A 134 -10.12 -13.61 -3.58
CA LEU A 134 -10.86 -13.12 -4.72
C LEU A 134 -10.61 -14.06 -5.90
N GLN A 135 -11.68 -14.48 -6.56
CA GLN A 135 -11.67 -15.43 -7.67
C GLN A 135 -11.96 -14.79 -9.04
N THR A 136 -12.06 -13.46 -9.07
CA THR A 136 -12.22 -12.67 -10.28
C THR A 136 -11.21 -11.54 -10.30
N SER A 137 -10.56 -11.30 -11.43
CA SER A 137 -9.61 -10.19 -11.55
C SER A 137 -10.33 -8.83 -11.52
N GLY A 138 -9.60 -7.78 -11.11
CA GLY A 138 -10.08 -6.40 -11.13
C GLY A 138 -10.49 -5.87 -9.76
N PHE A 139 -10.99 -4.64 -9.74
CA PHE A 139 -11.17 -3.87 -8.50
C PHE A 139 -12.59 -3.83 -7.94
N ALA A 140 -13.58 -4.37 -8.66
CA ALA A 140 -14.98 -4.34 -8.27
C ALA A 140 -15.51 -5.71 -7.79
N GLY A 141 -14.65 -6.74 -7.80
CA GLY A 141 -15.00 -8.12 -7.42
C GLY A 141 -15.55 -8.24 -5.99
N THR A 142 -16.16 -9.38 -5.69
CA THR A 142 -16.65 -9.69 -4.34
C THR A 142 -15.68 -10.68 -3.71
N LYS A 143 -15.13 -10.32 -2.55
CA LYS A 143 -14.29 -11.23 -1.78
C LYS A 143 -15.11 -12.38 -1.20
N SER A 144 -14.45 -13.51 -1.00
CA SER A 144 -14.92 -14.61 -0.17
C SER A 144 -13.96 -14.76 0.99
N ASP A 145 -14.49 -14.89 2.21
CA ASP A 145 -13.67 -15.17 3.38
C ASP A 145 -13.27 -16.64 3.42
N PHE A 146 -12.08 -16.94 3.95
CA PHE A 146 -11.80 -18.30 4.41
C PHE A 146 -12.71 -18.59 5.60
N ASP A 147 -13.18 -19.83 5.71
CA ASP A 147 -14.16 -20.23 6.73
C ASP A 147 -13.56 -20.12 8.14
N LYS A 148 -12.26 -20.40 8.30
CA LYS A 148 -11.56 -20.37 9.58
C LYS A 148 -10.66 -19.14 9.73
N THR A 149 -10.55 -18.70 10.98
CA THR A 149 -9.54 -17.73 11.42
C THR A 149 -8.19 -18.42 11.68
N GLY A 150 -7.12 -17.64 11.78
CA GLY A 150 -5.74 -18.11 11.85
C GLY A 150 -5.25 -18.73 10.54
N ASN A 151 -4.17 -19.52 10.62
CA ASN A 151 -3.54 -20.10 9.44
C ASN A 151 -4.53 -20.93 8.61
N VAL A 152 -4.59 -20.60 7.31
CA VAL A 152 -5.51 -21.22 6.34
C VAL A 152 -5.08 -22.64 6.04
N ASN A 153 -6.05 -23.54 6.03
CA ASN A 153 -5.94 -24.88 5.46
C ASN A 153 -7.34 -25.37 5.08
N GLU A 154 -7.77 -24.97 3.89
CA GLU A 154 -9.15 -25.15 3.46
C GLU A 154 -9.23 -25.44 1.96
N ALA A 155 -10.27 -26.16 1.57
CA ALA A 155 -10.57 -26.42 0.18
C ALA A 155 -11.46 -25.32 -0.40
N VAL A 156 -11.05 -24.76 -1.52
CA VAL A 156 -11.78 -23.73 -2.26
C VAL A 156 -12.23 -24.31 -3.60
N MET A 157 -13.51 -24.17 -3.94
CA MET A 157 -14.03 -24.54 -5.25
C MET A 157 -13.43 -23.61 -6.30
N ILE A 158 -12.78 -24.18 -7.32
CA ILE A 158 -12.18 -23.42 -8.42
C ILE A 158 -12.94 -23.61 -9.75
N TYR A 159 -13.78 -24.63 -9.83
CA TYR A 159 -14.62 -24.91 -10.99
C TYR A 159 -15.89 -25.65 -10.58
N ASN A 160 -17.03 -25.23 -11.11
CA ASN A 160 -18.32 -25.91 -10.99
C ASN A 160 -18.79 -26.35 -12.38
N SER A 161 -19.03 -27.64 -12.56
CA SER A 161 -19.33 -28.22 -13.87
C SER A 161 -20.71 -27.87 -14.42
N VAL A 162 -21.64 -27.49 -13.55
CA VAL A 162 -23.03 -27.16 -13.89
C VAL A 162 -23.42 -25.72 -13.52
N GLY A 163 -22.47 -24.97 -12.95
CA GLY A 163 -22.70 -23.65 -12.38
C GLY A 163 -21.83 -22.55 -13.03
N PRO A 164 -22.00 -21.30 -12.57
CA PRO A 164 -21.29 -20.15 -13.15
C PRO A 164 -19.83 -20.03 -12.67
N VAL A 165 -19.39 -20.88 -11.75
CA VAL A 165 -18.06 -20.77 -11.13
C VAL A 165 -17.02 -21.39 -12.05
N ASP A 166 -16.27 -20.55 -12.74
CA ASP A 166 -14.98 -20.90 -13.33
C ASP A 166 -13.95 -19.87 -12.89
N SER A 167 -13.16 -20.26 -11.90
CA SER A 167 -12.13 -19.42 -11.29
C SER A 167 -10.74 -19.98 -11.55
N THR A 168 -10.63 -20.92 -12.51
CA THR A 168 -9.37 -21.56 -12.85
C THR A 168 -8.34 -20.55 -13.38
N GLY A 169 -8.78 -19.43 -13.93
CA GLY A 169 -7.91 -18.36 -14.44
C GLY A 169 -7.49 -17.29 -13.42
N TYR A 170 -8.01 -17.29 -12.18
CA TYR A 170 -7.65 -16.26 -11.20
C TYR A 170 -7.97 -16.65 -9.76
N LEU A 171 -6.97 -16.54 -8.88
CA LEU A 171 -7.18 -16.53 -7.43
C LEU A 171 -6.11 -15.67 -6.77
N LYS A 172 -6.54 -14.64 -6.04
CA LYS A 172 -5.68 -13.79 -5.22
C LYS A 172 -6.15 -13.84 -3.77
N ALA A 173 -5.24 -14.17 -2.87
CA ALA A 173 -5.53 -14.24 -1.44
C ALA A 173 -4.94 -13.02 -0.72
N PHE A 174 -5.57 -12.62 0.37
CA PHE A 174 -5.29 -11.40 1.13
C PHE A 174 -5.36 -11.65 2.63
N LEU A 175 -4.56 -10.90 3.38
CA LEU A 175 -4.60 -10.80 4.83
C LEU A 175 -4.43 -9.34 5.21
N ARG A 176 -5.53 -8.69 5.63
CA ARG A 176 -5.57 -7.26 5.96
C ARG A 176 -6.34 -7.04 7.25
N ILE A 177 -5.60 -6.84 8.33
CA ILE A 177 -6.13 -6.67 9.69
C ILE A 177 -5.68 -5.31 10.24
N GLN A 178 -6.51 -4.62 11.01
CA GLN A 178 -6.14 -3.34 11.61
C GLN A 178 -4.84 -3.47 12.44
N ALA A 179 -3.96 -2.46 12.35
CA ALA A 179 -2.69 -2.37 13.07
C ALA A 179 -1.71 -3.53 12.81
N LYS A 180 -1.82 -4.18 11.64
CA LYS A 180 -0.93 -5.25 11.20
C LYS A 180 -0.43 -5.02 9.78
N LEU A 181 0.74 -5.57 9.48
CA LEU A 181 1.30 -5.57 8.14
C LEU A 181 0.43 -6.42 7.20
N TYR A 182 0.29 -5.95 5.96
CA TYR A 182 -0.57 -6.59 4.96
C TYR A 182 0.20 -7.59 4.12
N SER A 183 -0.50 -8.64 3.75
CA SER A 183 0.01 -9.64 2.82
C SER A 183 -1.04 -9.96 1.77
N GLU A 184 -0.57 -10.16 0.55
CA GLU A 184 -1.38 -10.62 -0.57
C GLU A 184 -0.58 -11.56 -1.44
N TYR A 185 -1.26 -12.45 -2.16
CA TYR A 185 -0.62 -13.42 -3.03
C TYR A 185 -1.51 -13.74 -4.23
N ASN A 186 -1.09 -13.31 -5.42
CA ASN A 186 -1.76 -13.64 -6.67
C ASN A 186 -1.22 -14.97 -7.19
N LEU A 187 -1.99 -16.04 -6.98
CA LEU A 187 -1.48 -17.41 -7.05
C LEU A 187 -0.90 -17.76 -8.43
N LEU A 188 -1.60 -17.42 -9.52
CA LEU A 188 -1.17 -17.79 -10.87
C LEU A 188 0.09 -17.03 -11.28
N SER A 189 0.15 -15.72 -11.04
CA SER A 189 1.30 -14.91 -11.44
C SER A 189 2.54 -15.22 -10.60
N GLU A 190 2.36 -15.43 -9.28
CA GLU A 190 3.46 -15.69 -8.35
C GLU A 190 4.04 -17.10 -8.50
N GLN A 191 3.24 -18.08 -8.93
CA GLN A 191 3.71 -19.45 -9.20
C GLN A 191 4.06 -19.71 -10.68
N GLY A 192 3.79 -18.75 -11.57
CA GLY A 192 4.05 -18.89 -13.01
C GLY A 192 3.20 -19.98 -13.68
N ILE A 193 1.96 -20.17 -13.22
CA ILE A 193 1.02 -21.15 -13.77
C ILE A 193 -0.09 -20.47 -14.57
N SER A 194 -0.60 -21.16 -15.60
CA SER A 194 -1.64 -20.61 -16.50
C SER A 194 -3.07 -20.87 -16.05
N ALA A 195 -3.29 -21.87 -15.19
CA ALA A 195 -4.59 -22.22 -14.65
C ALA A 195 -4.44 -22.96 -13.31
N LEU A 196 -5.46 -22.85 -12.46
CA LEU A 196 -5.60 -23.64 -11.25
C LEU A 196 -6.04 -25.06 -11.59
N GLU A 197 -5.43 -26.01 -10.90
CA GLU A 197 -5.75 -27.43 -10.93
C GLU A 197 -6.20 -27.88 -9.53
N PRO A 198 -6.92 -29.01 -9.40
CA PRO A 198 -7.43 -29.51 -8.13
C PRO A 198 -6.31 -30.15 -7.28
N VAL A 199 -5.33 -29.34 -6.91
CA VAL A 199 -4.14 -29.73 -6.14
C VAL A 199 -3.98 -28.85 -4.90
N LEU A 200 -2.98 -29.14 -4.08
CA LEU A 200 -2.62 -28.35 -2.91
C LEU A 200 -1.68 -27.20 -3.27
N TYR A 201 -2.12 -25.97 -3.05
CA TYR A 201 -1.32 -24.76 -3.19
C TYR A 201 -0.86 -24.20 -1.83
N ARG A 202 0.34 -23.63 -1.85
CA ARG A 202 1.00 -23.04 -0.69
C ARG A 202 1.10 -21.54 -0.86
N LEU A 203 0.62 -20.79 0.14
CA LEU A 203 0.54 -19.34 0.12
C LEU A 203 1.46 -18.77 1.22
N PRO A 204 2.41 -17.87 0.93
CA PRO A 204 3.27 -17.23 1.92
C PRO A 204 2.57 -16.08 2.67
N LEU A 205 1.27 -16.20 2.94
CA LEU A 205 0.52 -15.17 3.67
C LEU A 205 0.94 -15.15 5.14
N SER A 206 1.29 -13.97 5.63
CA SER A 206 1.65 -13.73 7.03
C SER A 206 1.33 -12.30 7.41
N ASN A 207 1.22 -12.05 8.70
CA ASN A 207 1.13 -10.72 9.26
C ASN A 207 1.92 -10.63 10.55
N SER A 208 2.14 -9.41 10.99
CA SER A 208 2.69 -9.08 12.29
C SER A 208 2.15 -7.73 12.72
N THR A 209 2.29 -7.41 14.00
CA THR A 209 2.01 -6.07 14.51
C THR A 209 2.77 -5.03 13.69
N ASP A 210 2.03 -4.02 13.25
CA ASP A 210 2.59 -2.90 12.52
C ASP A 210 2.80 -1.71 13.46
N LEU A 211 4.06 -1.53 13.86
CA LEU A 211 4.49 -0.39 14.69
C LEU A 211 4.38 0.93 13.94
N LYS A 212 4.08 0.89 12.63
CA LYS A 212 3.83 2.05 11.80
C LYS A 212 2.35 2.43 11.67
N THR A 213 1.43 1.74 12.35
CA THR A 213 0.05 2.20 12.55
C THR A 213 -0.11 2.88 13.92
N THR A 214 -0.79 4.03 14.02
CA THR A 214 -1.04 4.72 15.31
C THR A 214 -2.52 4.93 15.63
N ASP A 215 -3.30 5.32 14.62
CA ASP A 215 -4.70 5.66 14.81
C ASP A 215 -5.64 4.49 14.55
N SER A 216 -6.74 4.48 15.30
CA SER A 216 -7.76 3.43 15.18
C SER A 216 -8.70 3.67 14.00
N ASP A 217 -9.34 2.61 13.50
CA ASP A 217 -10.35 2.71 12.44
C ASP A 217 -11.50 3.65 12.84
N ALA A 218 -11.89 3.63 14.11
CA ALA A 218 -12.89 4.55 14.66
C ALA A 218 -12.43 6.01 14.60
N THR A 219 -11.14 6.29 14.86
CA THR A 219 -10.57 7.63 14.74
C THR A 219 -10.60 8.11 13.29
N ILE A 220 -10.22 7.25 12.35
CA ILE A 220 -10.11 7.58 10.93
C ILE A 220 -11.49 7.78 10.29
N ASP A 221 -12.45 6.88 10.57
CA ASP A 221 -13.80 6.97 10.00
C ASP A 221 -14.70 7.97 10.73
N GLY A 222 -14.33 8.41 11.94
CA GLY A 222 -15.07 9.37 12.76
C GLY A 222 -15.08 10.82 12.23
N ALA A 223 -14.63 11.05 10.99
CA ALA A 223 -14.53 12.37 10.36
C ALA A 223 -13.69 13.40 11.15
N ASN A 224 -12.66 12.94 11.86
CA ASN A 224 -11.69 13.81 12.51
C ASN A 224 -10.70 14.39 11.47
N PRO A 225 -10.29 15.67 11.58
CA PRO A 225 -9.13 16.16 10.85
C PRO A 225 -7.84 15.38 11.24
N PRO A 226 -6.95 15.09 10.30
CA PRO A 226 -7.02 15.46 8.88
C PRO A 226 -7.86 14.49 8.02
N TYR A 227 -8.28 13.33 8.54
CA TYR A 227 -8.90 12.24 7.80
C TYR A 227 -10.17 12.61 7.03
N ASN A 228 -10.98 13.55 7.54
CA ASN A 228 -12.21 14.00 6.89
C ASN A 228 -12.03 14.71 5.53
N GLY A 229 -10.85 15.26 5.26
CA GLY A 229 -10.52 15.90 3.98
C GLY A 229 -9.65 15.02 3.08
N MET A 230 -9.30 13.81 3.53
CA MET A 230 -8.45 12.90 2.77
C MET A 230 -9.24 12.07 1.77
N LYS A 231 -8.66 11.87 0.59
CA LYS A 231 -9.27 11.10 -0.50
C LYS A 231 -8.21 10.51 -1.43
N ILE A 232 -8.57 9.44 -2.14
CA ILE A 232 -7.76 8.87 -3.22
C ILE A 232 -8.54 8.92 -4.52
N ASN A 233 -7.91 9.44 -5.57
CA ASN A 233 -8.42 9.42 -6.93
C ASN A 233 -7.58 8.44 -7.76
N TYR A 234 -8.26 7.51 -8.41
CA TYR A 234 -7.68 6.68 -9.46
C TYR A 234 -7.94 7.38 -10.79
N LEU A 235 -6.89 7.80 -11.47
CA LEU A 235 -6.99 8.58 -12.70
C LEU A 235 -7.13 7.65 -13.89
N LYS A 236 -8.00 8.02 -14.85
CA LYS A 236 -7.92 7.44 -16.19
C LYS A 236 -6.56 7.76 -16.79
N GLY A 237 -5.94 6.74 -17.36
CA GLY A 237 -4.64 6.87 -17.98
C GLY A 237 -4.18 5.49 -18.42
N SER A 238 -3.84 5.40 -19.69
CA SER A 238 -3.23 4.23 -20.30
C SER A 238 -1.98 4.69 -21.04
N ARG A 239 -1.12 3.74 -21.39
CA ARG A 239 -0.03 3.99 -22.32
C ARG A 239 0.95 5.13 -21.94
N PHE A 240 1.56 5.06 -20.77
CA PHE A 240 2.59 6.00 -20.33
C PHE A 240 3.85 5.84 -21.18
N SER A 241 4.03 6.75 -22.15
CA SER A 241 5.10 6.69 -23.16
C SER A 241 5.60 8.08 -23.52
N THR A 242 6.75 8.18 -24.19
CA THR A 242 7.18 9.45 -24.79
C THR A 242 6.41 9.69 -26.09
N TRP A 243 6.02 10.94 -26.35
CA TRP A 243 5.38 11.34 -27.59
C TRP A 243 6.25 10.95 -28.79
N ALA A 244 5.59 10.53 -29.85
CA ALA A 244 6.19 10.11 -31.10
C ALA A 244 5.24 10.45 -32.25
N ASN A 245 5.79 10.98 -33.35
CA ASN A 245 5.05 11.35 -34.55
C ASN A 245 4.46 10.13 -35.26
N SER A 246 3.40 10.33 -36.06
CA SER A 246 2.73 9.28 -36.85
C SER A 246 2.32 8.04 -36.03
N THR A 247 2.07 8.23 -34.74
CA THR A 247 1.75 7.16 -33.80
C THR A 247 0.26 7.20 -33.46
N VAL A 248 -0.38 6.03 -33.45
CA VAL A 248 -1.77 5.89 -33.01
C VAL A 248 -1.79 5.85 -31.47
N TYR A 249 -2.44 6.85 -30.89
CA TYR A 249 -2.79 6.91 -29.47
C TYR A 249 -4.27 6.59 -29.30
N ALA A 250 -4.56 5.60 -28.46
CA ALA A 250 -5.94 5.29 -28.10
C ALA A 250 -6.50 6.35 -27.13
N ALA A 251 -7.82 6.44 -27.05
CA ALA A 251 -8.50 7.20 -26.01
C ALA A 251 -7.94 6.85 -24.62
N GLY A 252 -7.61 7.87 -23.85
CA GLY A 252 -7.00 7.78 -22.54
C GLY A 252 -5.49 7.53 -22.53
N ALA A 253 -4.78 7.66 -23.65
CA ALA A 253 -3.32 7.56 -23.66
C ALA A 253 -2.67 8.75 -22.93
N VAL A 254 -1.58 8.49 -22.20
CA VAL A 254 -0.79 9.49 -21.47
C VAL A 254 0.61 9.56 -22.04
N VAL A 255 1.01 10.73 -22.53
CA VAL A 255 2.32 10.91 -23.17
C VAL A 255 3.15 11.97 -22.45
N GLN A 256 4.45 11.73 -22.35
CA GLN A 256 5.42 12.75 -21.99
C GLN A 256 5.87 13.48 -23.26
N GLU A 257 6.05 14.80 -23.18
CA GLU A 257 6.66 15.58 -24.27
C GLU A 257 7.98 14.96 -24.76
N ALA A 258 8.19 14.97 -26.07
CA ALA A 258 9.43 14.49 -26.67
C ALA A 258 10.56 15.50 -26.50
N THR A 259 10.21 16.78 -26.60
CA THR A 259 11.06 17.98 -26.53
C THR A 259 10.61 18.87 -25.36
N GLY A 260 11.34 19.95 -25.07
CA GLY A 260 11.05 20.81 -23.91
C GLY A 260 11.87 20.51 -22.65
N SER A 261 11.98 21.52 -21.80
CA SER A 261 12.69 21.45 -20.51
C SER A 261 12.05 22.42 -19.50
N PRO A 262 11.41 21.93 -18.42
CA PRO A 262 11.19 20.51 -18.12
C PRO A 262 10.08 19.90 -19.00
N LYS A 263 10.18 18.60 -19.28
CA LYS A 263 9.19 17.84 -20.06
C LYS A 263 7.92 17.62 -19.24
N ARG A 264 6.75 17.90 -19.82
CA ARG A 264 5.42 17.77 -19.21
C ARG A 264 4.70 16.50 -19.65
N TRP A 265 3.61 16.17 -18.96
CA TRP A 265 2.76 15.00 -19.26
C TRP A 265 1.35 15.41 -19.69
N PHE A 266 0.84 14.73 -20.73
CA PHE A 266 -0.45 15.02 -21.35
C PHE A 266 -1.31 13.78 -21.53
N PHE A 267 -2.61 13.97 -21.52
CA PHE A 267 -3.65 12.96 -21.71
C PHE A 267 -4.50 13.31 -22.94
N THR A 268 -4.88 12.32 -23.73
CA THR A 268 -5.84 12.49 -24.84
C THR A 268 -7.15 11.75 -24.53
N PRO A 269 -8.28 12.46 -24.34
CA PRO A 269 -9.58 11.84 -24.09
C PRO A 269 -10.09 10.93 -25.21
N ALA A 270 -9.95 11.33 -26.48
CA ALA A 270 -10.50 10.63 -27.64
C ALA A 270 -9.45 9.81 -28.41
N GLY A 271 -8.18 10.15 -28.30
CA GLY A 271 -7.11 9.56 -29.07
C GLY A 271 -7.06 10.08 -30.52
N GLY A 272 -6.19 9.47 -31.32
CA GLY A 272 -5.97 9.84 -32.72
C GLY A 272 -4.62 9.36 -33.23
N THR A 273 -4.23 9.83 -34.41
CA THR A 273 -2.88 9.57 -34.95
C THR A 273 -2.12 10.87 -34.92
N SER A 274 -1.09 10.96 -34.09
CA SER A 274 -0.30 12.20 -33.90
C SER A 274 0.36 12.65 -35.21
N SER A 275 0.43 13.97 -35.41
CA SER A 275 1.09 14.59 -36.56
C SER A 275 1.74 15.91 -36.14
N GLY A 276 3.06 15.94 -36.01
CA GLY A 276 3.78 17.13 -35.55
C GLY A 276 5.23 16.84 -35.19
N THR A 277 5.78 17.62 -34.27
CA THR A 277 7.09 17.37 -33.64
C THR A 277 6.99 17.09 -32.15
N ASP A 278 5.90 17.48 -31.50
CA ASP A 278 5.58 17.20 -30.10
C ASP A 278 4.07 17.38 -29.82
N VAL A 279 3.67 17.36 -28.55
CA VAL A 279 2.27 17.52 -28.13
C VAL A 279 1.70 18.91 -28.48
N GLN A 280 2.51 19.96 -28.38
CA GLN A 280 2.02 21.35 -28.51
C GLN A 280 1.76 21.78 -29.96
N ASP A 281 2.38 21.11 -30.93
CA ASP A 281 2.17 21.34 -32.37
C ASP A 281 1.46 20.16 -33.06
N ASP A 282 0.91 19.22 -32.28
CA ASP A 282 0.19 18.06 -32.80
C ASP A 282 -1.10 18.52 -33.50
N THR A 283 -1.22 18.17 -34.77
CA THR A 283 -2.38 18.44 -35.62
C THR A 283 -3.26 17.21 -35.82
N GLY A 284 -2.79 16.03 -35.41
CA GLY A 284 -3.46 14.76 -35.60
C GLY A 284 -4.23 14.26 -34.39
N VAL A 285 -3.76 14.58 -33.18
CA VAL A 285 -4.52 14.47 -31.92
C VAL A 285 -4.80 15.89 -31.43
N THR A 286 -6.07 16.28 -31.35
CA THR A 286 -6.48 17.69 -31.16
C THR A 286 -7.00 18.00 -29.76
N ASP A 287 -6.95 17.04 -28.85
CA ASP A 287 -7.59 17.08 -27.53
C ASP A 287 -6.64 16.82 -26.37
N TRP A 288 -5.34 17.05 -26.59
CA TRP A 288 -4.35 16.97 -25.52
C TRP A 288 -4.68 17.93 -24.37
N GLU A 289 -4.70 17.40 -23.15
CA GLU A 289 -4.83 18.14 -21.90
C GLU A 289 -3.72 17.74 -20.92
N ALA A 290 -3.38 18.61 -19.97
CA ALA A 290 -2.39 18.28 -18.95
C ALA A 290 -2.85 17.06 -18.12
N TYR A 291 -1.93 16.16 -17.80
CA TYR A 291 -2.24 14.99 -16.98
C TYR A 291 -2.37 15.39 -15.50
N ASP A 292 -3.51 15.14 -14.87
CA ASP A 292 -3.79 15.54 -13.47
C ASP A 292 -2.84 14.90 -12.46
N GLY A 293 -2.32 13.72 -12.82
CA GLY A 293 -1.37 12.93 -12.07
C GLY A 293 0.09 13.35 -12.25
N GLU A 294 0.34 14.44 -12.97
CA GLU A 294 1.64 15.06 -13.07
C GLU A 294 2.03 15.75 -11.74
N GLU A 295 3.30 15.62 -11.33
CA GLU A 295 3.86 16.35 -10.20
C GLU A 295 5.31 16.77 -10.48
N SER A 296 5.67 18.00 -10.10
CA SER A 296 7.06 18.49 -10.16
C SER A 296 7.80 18.11 -8.89
N ILE A 297 8.88 17.34 -9.03
CA ILE A 297 9.79 17.03 -7.94
C ILE A 297 11.18 17.49 -8.38
N ASN A 298 11.73 18.47 -7.64
CA ASN A 298 13.02 19.10 -7.95
C ASN A 298 13.09 19.67 -9.40
N GLY A 299 12.01 20.33 -9.85
CA GLY A 299 11.95 20.97 -11.17
C GLY A 299 11.76 20.00 -12.35
N VAL A 300 11.60 18.70 -12.11
CA VAL A 300 11.29 17.69 -13.13
C VAL A 300 9.90 17.13 -12.91
N TYR A 301 9.12 16.99 -13.98
CA TYR A 301 7.75 16.48 -13.90
C TYR A 301 7.67 14.97 -14.13
N TYR A 302 6.95 14.30 -13.24
CA TYR A 302 6.73 12.85 -13.24
C TYR A 302 5.24 12.54 -13.24
N ALA A 303 4.87 11.39 -13.79
CA ALA A 303 3.48 10.93 -13.83
C ALA A 303 3.16 9.91 -12.73
N PHE A 304 1.94 10.00 -12.21
CA PHE A 304 1.35 9.13 -11.20
C PHE A 304 -0.12 8.89 -11.52
N ASN A 305 -0.62 7.66 -11.41
CA ASN A 305 -2.01 7.33 -11.78
C ASN A 305 -2.97 7.21 -10.61
N ARG A 306 -2.47 7.34 -9.38
CA ARG A 306 -3.25 7.36 -8.15
C ARG A 306 -2.83 8.54 -7.33
N VAL A 307 -3.75 9.40 -6.95
CA VAL A 307 -3.46 10.64 -6.21
C VAL A 307 -4.18 10.63 -4.87
N ILE A 308 -3.43 10.65 -3.78
CA ILE A 308 -3.92 10.80 -2.42
C ILE A 308 -3.83 12.28 -2.04
N THR A 309 -4.98 12.92 -1.87
CA THR A 309 -5.06 14.25 -1.23
C THR A 309 -4.97 14.06 0.27
N CYS A 310 -3.96 14.67 0.89
CA CYS A 310 -3.57 14.36 2.26
C CYS A 310 -4.13 15.34 3.30
N ASN A 311 -4.72 16.47 2.91
CA ASN A 311 -5.33 17.44 3.84
C ASN A 311 -4.41 17.87 5.01
N ASN A 312 -3.16 18.22 4.69
CA ASN A 312 -2.11 18.57 5.64
C ASN A 312 -1.81 17.47 6.69
N ALA A 313 -2.15 16.21 6.39
CA ALA A 313 -1.80 15.07 7.22
C ALA A 313 -0.28 14.82 7.22
N THR A 314 0.24 14.35 8.35
CA THR A 314 1.61 13.83 8.43
C THR A 314 1.74 12.53 7.63
N ASP A 315 2.96 12.15 7.27
CA ASP A 315 3.26 10.85 6.64
C ASP A 315 2.63 9.68 7.40
N ARG A 316 2.66 9.73 8.73
CA ARG A 316 2.05 8.72 9.58
C ARG A 316 0.53 8.66 9.47
N GLN A 317 -0.14 9.81 9.48
CA GLN A 317 -1.59 9.87 9.29
C GLN A 317 -1.99 9.45 7.87
N VAL A 318 -1.18 9.80 6.86
CA VAL A 318 -1.39 9.32 5.49
C VAL A 318 -1.34 7.79 5.43
N TYR A 319 -0.37 7.20 6.11
CA TYR A 319 -0.21 5.76 6.21
C TYR A 319 -1.41 5.08 6.90
N ASP A 320 -1.79 5.55 8.08
CA ASP A 320 -2.95 5.04 8.84
C ASP A 320 -4.23 5.06 7.99
N TRP A 321 -4.48 6.18 7.30
CA TRP A 321 -5.63 6.36 6.42
C TRP A 321 -5.60 5.42 5.21
N ALA A 322 -4.45 5.26 4.56
CA ALA A 322 -4.30 4.41 3.38
C ALA A 322 -4.50 2.92 3.74
N MET A 323 -3.94 2.49 4.86
CA MET A 323 -4.16 1.14 5.40
C MET A 323 -5.65 0.93 5.69
N ARG A 324 -6.34 1.92 6.27
CA ARG A 324 -7.80 1.86 6.52
C ARG A 324 -8.62 1.76 5.23
N GLN A 325 -8.28 2.53 4.20
CA GLN A 325 -8.97 2.45 2.91
C GLN A 325 -8.87 1.04 2.33
N LEU A 326 -7.68 0.42 2.40
CA LEU A 326 -7.44 -0.95 1.90
C LEU A 326 -8.17 -2.07 2.67
N ARG A 327 -8.94 -1.74 3.71
CA ARG A 327 -9.88 -2.66 4.39
C ARG A 327 -11.35 -2.45 4.00
N LYS A 328 -11.69 -1.36 3.30
CA LYS A 328 -13.10 -1.05 2.96
C LYS A 328 -13.62 -1.98 1.86
N THR A 329 -14.82 -2.50 2.06
CA THR A 329 -15.56 -3.29 1.04
C THR A 329 -16.29 -2.40 0.03
N THR A 330 -16.36 -1.11 0.30
CA THR A 330 -16.95 -0.07 -0.56
C THR A 330 -15.91 0.50 -1.51
N ASP A 331 -16.40 1.26 -2.49
CA ASP A 331 -15.55 2.05 -3.36
C ASP A 331 -14.73 3.06 -2.54
N ILE A 332 -13.44 3.13 -2.83
CA ILE A 332 -12.50 4.11 -2.25
C ILE A 332 -12.07 5.16 -3.27
N ASN A 333 -12.40 4.99 -4.54
CA ASN A 333 -12.12 6.00 -5.57
C ASN A 333 -13.07 7.18 -5.41
N ALA A 334 -12.55 8.36 -5.08
CA ALA A 334 -13.36 9.57 -4.92
C ALA A 334 -13.94 10.08 -6.25
N ASP A 335 -13.23 9.81 -7.35
CA ASP A 335 -13.60 10.16 -8.72
C ASP A 335 -13.94 11.64 -8.95
N ASP A 336 -13.21 12.54 -8.28
CA ASP A 336 -13.50 13.97 -8.21
C ASP A 336 -12.30 14.86 -8.59
N THR A 337 -11.36 14.32 -9.38
CA THR A 337 -10.18 15.07 -9.87
C THR A 337 -10.55 16.31 -10.71
N ALA A 338 -9.62 17.24 -10.89
CA ALA A 338 -9.90 18.51 -11.58
C ALA A 338 -10.33 18.31 -13.04
N SER A 339 -9.63 17.48 -13.81
CA SER A 339 -10.01 17.14 -15.17
C SER A 339 -11.17 16.14 -15.19
N VAL A 340 -12.31 16.56 -15.75
CA VAL A 340 -13.49 15.70 -15.93
C VAL A 340 -13.19 14.52 -16.86
N ASN A 341 -12.30 14.68 -17.85
CA ASN A 341 -11.96 13.63 -18.79
C ASN A 341 -11.11 12.51 -18.15
N GLN A 342 -10.41 12.82 -17.06
CA GLN A 342 -9.56 11.88 -16.32
C GLN A 342 -10.29 11.20 -15.14
N ARG A 343 -11.54 11.59 -14.85
CA ARG A 343 -12.47 10.86 -13.96
C ARG A 343 -13.06 9.64 -14.64
N GLY A 344 -13.72 8.77 -13.87
CA GLY A 344 -14.45 7.59 -14.32
C GLY A 344 -13.56 6.36 -14.48
N PHE A 345 -12.51 6.21 -13.67
CA PHE A 345 -11.70 4.98 -13.64
C PHE A 345 -12.57 3.75 -13.30
N GLY A 346 -13.66 3.98 -12.57
CA GLY A 346 -14.60 2.97 -12.12
C GLY A 346 -14.41 2.68 -10.63
N ASN A 347 -15.19 1.72 -10.15
CA ASN A 347 -15.24 1.40 -8.73
C ASN A 347 -13.99 0.63 -8.31
N VAL A 348 -13.36 1.09 -7.23
CA VAL A 348 -12.22 0.42 -6.60
C VAL A 348 -12.57 0.05 -5.18
N LYS A 349 -12.82 -1.23 -4.92
CA LYS A 349 -13.04 -1.72 -3.56
C LYS A 349 -11.70 -1.83 -2.83
N GLY A 350 -11.59 -1.15 -1.70
CA GLY A 350 -10.34 -1.07 -0.95
C GLY A 350 -9.77 -2.43 -0.53
N ASN A 351 -10.61 -3.33 -0.05
CA ASN A 351 -10.26 -4.69 0.41
C ASN A 351 -9.63 -5.57 -0.66
N ILE A 352 -9.77 -5.25 -1.94
CA ILE A 352 -9.12 -5.97 -3.05
C ILE A 352 -8.23 -5.05 -3.90
N GLY A 353 -8.15 -3.77 -3.55
CA GLY A 353 -7.27 -2.80 -4.19
C GLY A 353 -5.80 -3.11 -3.96
N VAL A 354 -4.94 -2.69 -4.87
CA VAL A 354 -3.48 -2.84 -4.73
C VAL A 354 -2.94 -2.01 -3.56
N PRO A 355 -1.83 -2.42 -2.91
CA PRO A 355 -1.20 -1.62 -1.87
C PRO A 355 -0.88 -0.19 -2.34
N LEU A 356 -1.01 0.77 -1.43
CA LEU A 356 -0.87 2.21 -1.74
C LEU A 356 0.43 2.82 -1.23
N VAL A 357 0.86 2.45 -0.03
CA VAL A 357 2.02 3.03 0.66
C VAL A 357 2.70 1.95 1.51
N GLU A 358 3.98 2.14 1.81
CA GLU A 358 4.73 1.31 2.75
C GLU A 358 5.78 2.14 3.48
N TYR A 359 6.17 1.72 4.69
CA TYR A 359 7.36 2.26 5.34
C TYR A 359 8.58 1.39 5.05
N VAL A 360 9.70 2.04 4.74
CA VAL A 360 11.03 1.42 4.71
C VAL A 360 11.90 2.17 5.70
N GLY A 361 12.12 1.56 6.88
CA GLY A 361 12.66 2.29 8.03
C GLY A 361 11.69 3.38 8.49
N ASP A 362 12.15 4.63 8.50
CA ASP A 362 11.33 5.80 8.86
C ASP A 362 10.82 6.58 7.65
N THR A 363 11.14 6.13 6.43
CA THR A 363 10.69 6.77 5.20
C THR A 363 9.39 6.13 4.71
N LEU A 364 8.35 6.94 4.54
CA LEU A 364 7.13 6.56 3.84
C LEU A 364 7.39 6.56 2.32
N LYS A 365 7.20 5.40 1.70
CA LYS A 365 7.32 5.20 0.26
C LYS A 365 5.95 4.84 -0.33
N PRO A 366 5.25 5.78 -0.97
CA PRO A 366 4.12 5.43 -1.83
C PRO A 366 4.50 4.34 -2.83
N LYS A 367 3.58 3.42 -3.10
CA LYS A 367 3.76 2.39 -4.13
C LYS A 367 3.88 3.06 -5.50
N GLY A 368 4.52 2.39 -6.45
CA GLY A 368 4.77 2.96 -7.79
C GLY A 368 3.49 3.53 -8.38
N GLY A 369 3.54 4.76 -8.90
CA GLY A 369 2.40 5.48 -9.48
C GLY A 369 1.43 6.09 -8.47
N VAL A 370 1.73 6.07 -7.17
CA VAL A 370 0.95 6.74 -6.12
C VAL A 370 1.60 8.07 -5.76
N LEU A 371 0.83 9.16 -5.89
CA LEU A 371 1.18 10.52 -5.55
C LEU A 371 0.51 10.95 -4.25
N LEU A 372 1.28 11.43 -3.29
CA LEU A 372 0.78 12.19 -2.14
C LEU A 372 0.81 13.69 -2.46
N ARG A 373 -0.32 14.38 -2.31
CA ARG A 373 -0.44 15.83 -2.52
C ARG A 373 -1.06 16.51 -1.29
N GLY A 374 -0.49 17.66 -0.90
CA GLY A 374 -0.97 18.43 0.26
C GLY A 374 -0.76 17.72 1.60
N PHE A 375 0.36 17.02 1.78
CA PHE A 375 0.79 16.47 3.06
C PHE A 375 1.46 17.57 3.90
N ALA A 376 1.64 17.34 5.20
CA ALA A 376 2.29 18.28 6.11
C ALA A 376 3.74 18.55 5.67
N SER A 377 4.14 19.82 5.55
CA SER A 377 5.49 20.20 5.11
C SER A 377 6.61 19.59 5.95
N ALA A 378 6.37 19.36 7.25
CA ALA A 378 7.30 18.67 8.15
C ALA A 378 7.61 17.22 7.76
N SER A 379 6.73 16.57 6.97
CA SER A 379 6.92 15.20 6.49
C SER A 379 7.70 15.10 5.17
N THR A 380 8.09 16.23 4.55
CA THR A 380 8.74 16.25 3.22
C THR A 380 9.98 15.36 3.15
N ASN A 381 10.86 15.43 4.15
CA ASN A 381 12.09 14.63 4.19
C ASN A 381 11.82 13.13 4.47
N ASN A 382 10.64 12.79 4.96
CA ASN A 382 10.26 11.41 5.30
C ASN A 382 9.53 10.72 4.15
N ILE A 383 9.28 11.40 3.02
CA ILE A 383 8.49 10.85 1.91
C ILE A 383 9.37 10.74 0.66
N ILE A 384 9.35 9.57 0.03
CA ILE A 384 9.99 9.33 -1.26
C ILE A 384 8.97 8.70 -2.21
N HIS A 385 8.58 9.45 -3.23
CA HIS A 385 7.63 8.99 -4.25
C HIS A 385 8.27 8.01 -5.22
N ARG A 386 7.45 7.20 -5.88
CA ARG A 386 7.87 6.29 -6.95
C ARG A 386 7.01 6.53 -8.18
N ASP A 387 7.63 7.00 -9.24
CA ASP A 387 6.94 7.44 -10.46
C ASP A 387 6.46 6.29 -11.34
N ILE A 388 5.71 6.63 -12.38
CA ILE A 388 5.51 5.76 -13.55
C ILE A 388 6.64 6.03 -14.53
N THR A 389 7.52 5.06 -14.75
CA THR A 389 8.53 5.18 -15.80
C THR A 389 7.89 4.93 -17.18
N VAL A 390 8.27 5.72 -18.19
CA VAL A 390 7.82 5.50 -19.57
C VAL A 390 8.07 4.06 -20.00
N GLY A 391 7.05 3.44 -20.60
CA GLY A 391 7.12 2.06 -21.07
C GLY A 391 7.05 1.94 -22.59
N THR A 392 7.42 0.76 -23.07
CA THR A 392 7.31 0.34 -24.46
C THR A 392 6.52 -0.96 -24.58
N GLY A 393 6.04 -1.32 -25.77
CA GLY A 393 5.32 -2.58 -26.01
C GLY A 393 3.89 -2.58 -25.47
N ALA A 394 3.26 -3.75 -25.35
CA ALA A 394 1.82 -3.87 -25.11
C ALA A 394 1.32 -3.27 -23.77
N SER A 395 2.18 -3.23 -22.75
CA SER A 395 1.84 -2.78 -21.40
C SER A 395 2.07 -1.27 -21.19
N TYR A 396 2.91 -0.63 -22.03
CA TYR A 396 3.21 0.80 -22.02
C TYR A 396 3.22 1.44 -20.60
N GLY A 397 4.05 0.90 -19.72
CA GLY A 397 4.32 1.47 -18.40
C GLY A 397 3.50 0.87 -17.25
N LEU A 398 2.32 0.29 -17.49
CA LEU A 398 1.46 -0.30 -16.45
C LEU A 398 1.20 -1.80 -16.65
N ASN A 399 0.96 -2.53 -15.58
CA ASN A 399 0.49 -3.93 -15.62
C ASN A 399 -1.06 -4.00 -15.64
N ALA A 400 -1.60 -5.22 -15.63
CA ALA A 400 -3.06 -5.45 -15.64
C ALA A 400 -3.80 -4.95 -14.38
N GLU A 401 -3.07 -4.70 -13.28
CA GLU A 401 -3.59 -4.10 -12.05
C GLU A 401 -3.31 -2.58 -12.01
N PHE A 402 -2.97 -1.96 -13.15
CA PHE A 402 -2.65 -0.53 -13.26
C PHE A 402 -1.52 -0.07 -12.32
N VAL A 403 -0.63 -0.99 -11.95
CA VAL A 403 0.61 -0.70 -11.22
C VAL A 403 1.74 -0.56 -12.23
N PRO A 404 2.70 0.36 -12.03
CA PRO A 404 3.81 0.50 -12.96
C PRO A 404 4.63 -0.78 -13.07
N ASN A 405 5.00 -1.14 -14.29
CA ASN A 405 5.95 -2.24 -14.53
C ASN A 405 7.34 -1.87 -14.01
N THR A 406 7.68 -0.57 -14.10
CA THR A 406 8.93 0.00 -13.62
C THR A 406 8.64 1.34 -12.93
N SER A 407 9.27 1.56 -11.79
CA SER A 407 9.21 2.81 -11.03
C SER A 407 10.60 3.19 -10.53
N THR A 408 10.85 4.49 -10.43
CA THR A 408 12.08 5.05 -9.86
C THR A 408 11.76 5.91 -8.64
N GLU A 409 12.61 5.85 -7.62
CA GLU A 409 12.47 6.70 -6.42
C GLU A 409 12.76 8.17 -6.74
N ARG A 410 11.87 9.05 -6.29
CA ARG A 410 11.88 10.50 -6.47
C ARG A 410 11.84 11.18 -5.09
N PRO A 411 12.99 11.39 -4.44
CA PRO A 411 13.04 12.14 -3.19
C PRO A 411 12.79 13.63 -3.46
N PHE A 412 12.14 14.31 -2.51
CA PHE A 412 12.09 15.77 -2.52
C PHE A 412 13.47 16.36 -2.19
N PRO A 413 13.72 17.62 -2.58
CA PRO A 413 14.78 18.41 -1.99
C PRO A 413 14.68 18.38 -0.45
N THR A 414 15.79 18.06 0.22
CA THR A 414 15.88 18.11 1.67
C THR A 414 15.69 19.54 2.15
N VAL A 415 14.72 19.71 3.05
CA VAL A 415 14.47 20.95 3.79
C VAL A 415 15.03 20.80 5.19
N ALA A 416 16.07 21.56 5.53
CA ALA A 416 16.53 21.63 6.91
C ALA A 416 15.59 22.55 7.71
N SER A 417 15.36 22.24 8.98
CA SER A 417 14.48 23.08 9.81
C SER A 417 14.82 22.99 11.29
N GLY A 418 14.35 23.97 12.04
CA GLY A 418 14.64 24.06 13.45
C GLY A 418 13.91 25.18 14.18
N THR A 419 14.35 25.45 15.40
CA THR A 419 13.89 26.59 16.22
C THR A 419 15.04 27.50 16.59
N LEU A 420 14.76 28.81 16.66
CA LEU A 420 15.56 29.81 17.33
C LEU A 420 15.03 29.95 18.75
N GLU A 421 15.85 29.68 19.76
CA GLU A 421 15.49 29.78 21.16
C GLU A 421 16.10 31.05 21.78
N PHE A 422 15.26 32.01 22.14
CA PHE A 422 15.67 33.32 22.65
C PHE A 422 15.59 33.36 24.18
N SER A 423 16.62 33.95 24.80
CA SER A 423 16.62 34.20 26.25
C SER A 423 15.51 35.16 26.69
N ALA A 424 15.07 35.04 27.93
CA ALA A 424 14.01 35.87 28.51
C ALA A 424 14.24 37.38 28.33
N ASN A 425 15.47 37.87 28.41
CA ASN A 425 15.81 39.29 28.23
C ASN A 425 15.39 39.84 26.85
N LEU A 426 15.50 39.04 25.78
CA LEU A 426 15.03 39.42 24.45
C LEU A 426 13.50 39.31 24.35
N VAL A 427 12.92 38.28 24.96
CA VAL A 427 11.47 37.98 24.87
C VAL A 427 10.64 38.98 25.69
N SER A 428 11.15 39.44 26.83
CA SER A 428 10.45 40.40 27.70
C SER A 428 10.34 41.79 27.10
N GLU A 429 11.12 42.08 26.06
CA GLU A 429 11.13 43.36 25.34
C GLU A 429 10.39 43.23 24.01
N ALA A 430 9.09 42.96 24.07
CA ALA A 430 8.21 42.91 22.89
C ALA A 430 7.97 44.31 22.29
N ASP A 431 9.04 45.02 21.94
CA ASP A 431 9.03 46.24 21.13
C ASP A 431 9.19 45.87 19.65
N ALA A 432 8.65 46.70 18.76
CA ALA A 432 8.79 46.57 17.30
C ALA A 432 10.26 46.63 16.84
N ASN A 433 11.15 47.07 17.72
CA ASN A 433 12.59 47.19 17.46
C ASN A 433 13.41 45.98 17.92
N THR A 434 12.86 45.06 18.71
CA THR A 434 13.56 43.83 19.13
C THR A 434 13.50 42.80 18.01
N LYS A 435 14.63 42.60 17.32
CA LYS A 435 14.67 41.84 16.06
C LYS A 435 15.78 40.81 16.04
N TYR A 436 15.61 39.82 15.18
CA TYR A 436 16.64 38.88 14.81
C TYR A 436 16.86 38.89 13.29
N THR A 437 18.08 38.54 12.86
CA THR A 437 18.40 38.31 11.46
C THR A 437 19.45 37.20 11.38
N MET A 438 19.21 36.22 10.52
CA MET A 438 20.17 35.15 10.24
C MET A 438 21.00 35.52 9.02
N TYR A 439 22.31 35.60 9.19
CA TYR A 439 23.28 35.79 8.11
C TYR A 439 24.05 34.51 7.86
N PHE A 440 24.63 34.37 6.67
CA PHE A 440 25.67 33.37 6.48
C PHE A 440 26.96 33.79 7.15
N THR A 441 27.51 32.95 8.03
CA THR A 441 28.83 33.17 8.62
C THR A 441 29.90 33.17 7.53
N THR A 442 29.79 32.22 6.59
CA THR A 442 30.68 32.11 5.43
C THR A 442 29.87 31.96 4.15
N ASN A 443 30.10 32.87 3.20
CA ASN A 443 29.51 32.84 1.86
C ASN A 443 30.45 33.52 0.84
N PRO A 444 30.63 32.95 -0.37
CA PRO A 444 31.54 33.51 -1.37
C PRO A 444 31.29 34.98 -1.75
N ALA A 445 30.04 35.44 -1.76
CA ALA A 445 29.68 36.80 -2.13
C ALA A 445 29.65 37.77 -0.94
N GLY A 446 29.59 37.28 0.31
CA GLY A 446 29.63 38.14 1.49
C GLY A 446 29.33 37.43 2.80
N ASN A 447 30.30 37.48 3.70
CA ASN A 447 30.19 36.92 5.05
C ASN A 447 29.45 37.89 5.98
N PHE A 448 28.93 37.34 7.09
CA PHE A 448 28.60 38.13 8.26
C PHE A 448 29.78 39.06 8.66
N ASP A 449 29.47 40.24 9.18
CA ASP A 449 30.42 41.32 9.51
C ASP A 449 31.17 41.91 8.31
N THR A 450 30.55 41.89 7.12
CA THR A 450 31.03 42.60 5.94
C THR A 450 29.93 43.46 5.32
N ALA A 451 30.30 44.47 4.53
CA ALA A 451 29.34 45.33 3.85
C ALA A 451 28.41 44.59 2.87
N ASN A 452 28.79 43.39 2.45
CA ASN A 452 28.04 42.54 1.51
C ASN A 452 27.38 41.35 2.19
N ALA A 453 27.22 41.36 3.53
CA ALA A 453 26.64 40.24 4.28
C ALA A 453 25.27 39.81 3.70
N ILE A 454 25.10 38.51 3.52
CA ILE A 454 23.88 37.93 2.91
C ILE A 454 23.00 37.33 3.99
N ILE A 455 21.73 37.73 4.00
CA ILE A 455 20.68 37.18 4.85
C ILE A 455 20.31 35.79 4.32
N VAL A 456 20.15 34.82 5.22
CA VAL A 456 19.75 33.46 4.86
C VAL A 456 18.28 33.48 4.46
N ASP A 457 17.96 32.92 3.30
CA ASP A 457 16.57 32.71 2.91
C ASP A 457 16.06 31.40 3.48
N ASN A 458 14.79 31.42 3.85
CA ASN A 458 14.03 30.25 4.21
C ASN A 458 13.73 29.38 2.97
N ASN A 459 13.07 28.25 3.15
CA ASN A 459 12.75 27.34 2.03
C ASN A 459 11.80 27.97 0.98
N SER A 460 11.09 29.04 1.35
CA SER A 460 10.22 29.81 0.45
C SER A 460 10.92 31.01 -0.20
N ALA A 461 12.25 31.07 -0.12
CA ALA A 461 13.07 32.17 -0.63
C ALA A 461 12.78 33.53 0.03
N ALA A 462 12.38 33.53 1.30
CA ALA A 462 12.19 34.75 2.09
C ALA A 462 13.24 34.83 3.21
N ASP A 463 13.81 36.02 3.42
CA ASP A 463 14.77 36.31 4.47
C ASP A 463 14.35 35.77 5.86
N ILE A 464 15.24 35.02 6.52
CA ILE A 464 15.09 34.60 7.91
C ILE A 464 15.46 35.79 8.81
N THR A 465 14.49 36.67 8.96
CA THR A 465 14.57 37.89 9.78
C THR A 465 13.19 38.22 10.34
N GLY A 466 13.14 38.91 11.48
CA GLY A 466 11.86 39.29 12.06
C GLY A 466 11.95 39.89 13.44
N GLN A 467 10.78 40.22 13.99
CA GLN A 467 10.65 40.62 15.39
C GLN A 467 10.70 39.38 16.29
N ILE A 468 11.31 39.50 17.47
CA ILE A 468 11.31 38.46 18.49
C ILE A 468 10.00 38.56 19.28
N THR A 469 9.00 37.74 18.90
CA THR A 469 7.65 37.77 19.49
C THR A 469 7.38 36.60 20.43
N ALA A 470 8.25 35.60 20.45
CA ALA A 470 8.15 34.41 21.28
C ALA A 470 9.54 33.89 21.66
N ALA A 471 9.61 33.10 22.73
CA ALA A 471 10.85 32.43 23.15
C ALA A 471 11.37 31.42 22.12
N SER A 472 10.48 30.84 21.31
CA SER A 472 10.81 29.90 20.25
C SER A 472 10.21 30.36 18.93
N ILE A 473 11.04 30.51 17.90
CA ILE A 473 10.62 30.89 16.55
C ILE A 473 11.13 29.84 15.56
N ALA A 474 10.24 29.25 14.77
CA ALA A 474 10.61 28.22 13.79
C ALA A 474 11.31 28.83 12.56
N TRP A 475 12.22 28.06 11.96
CA TRP A 475 12.88 28.38 10.70
C TRP A 475 12.99 27.12 9.83
N ASP A 476 13.07 27.33 8.52
CA ASP A 476 13.41 26.30 7.54
C ASP A 476 14.44 26.83 6.53
N PHE A 477 15.08 25.93 5.79
CA PHE A 477 16.16 26.23 4.85
C PHE A 477 16.16 25.18 3.73
N ASP A 478 16.20 25.63 2.47
CA ASP A 478 16.37 24.74 1.31
C ASP A 478 17.81 24.21 1.25
N TYR A 479 18.11 23.19 2.05
CA TYR A 479 19.45 22.61 2.13
C TYR A 479 19.96 22.13 0.76
N THR A 480 19.06 21.61 -0.07
CA THR A 480 19.44 20.95 -1.33
C THR A 480 19.75 21.94 -2.44
N ASN A 481 18.96 23.00 -2.59
CA ASN A 481 19.09 23.90 -3.73
C ASN A 481 19.59 25.31 -3.38
N ASN A 482 19.72 25.66 -2.10
CA ASN A 482 20.16 27.01 -1.74
C ASN A 482 21.56 27.30 -2.30
N ALA A 483 21.61 28.21 -3.26
CA ALA A 483 22.82 28.70 -3.91
C ALA A 483 23.07 30.20 -3.63
N GLN A 484 22.40 30.78 -2.61
CA GLN A 484 22.49 32.22 -2.35
C GLN A 484 23.96 32.65 -2.21
N GLY A 485 24.33 33.77 -2.82
CA GLY A 485 25.70 34.29 -2.79
C GLY A 485 26.77 33.36 -3.39
N GLY A 486 26.37 32.39 -4.23
CA GLY A 486 27.29 31.47 -4.87
C GLY A 486 27.79 30.33 -3.98
N ARG A 487 27.11 30.06 -2.84
CA ARG A 487 27.41 28.85 -2.07
C ARG A 487 27.15 27.61 -2.92
N THR A 488 27.82 26.51 -2.57
CA THR A 488 27.54 25.21 -3.17
C THR A 488 26.24 24.66 -2.55
N PRO A 489 25.24 24.26 -3.34
CA PRO A 489 24.05 23.60 -2.82
C PRO A 489 24.36 22.22 -2.18
N ALA A 490 23.47 21.72 -1.34
CA ALA A 490 23.61 20.43 -0.64
C ALA A 490 24.87 20.30 0.24
N THR A 491 25.37 21.42 0.77
CA THR A 491 26.47 21.45 1.76
C THR A 491 26.04 22.20 3.01
N ASP A 492 26.55 21.78 4.15
CA ASP A 492 26.33 22.41 5.44
C ASP A 492 26.55 23.94 5.37
N ALA A 493 25.58 24.69 5.89
CA ALA A 493 25.58 26.14 5.84
C ALA A 493 25.94 26.72 7.21
N ALA A 494 27.12 27.33 7.33
CA ALA A 494 27.49 28.10 8.51
C ALA A 494 26.70 29.41 8.56
N VAL A 495 25.97 29.64 9.65
CA VAL A 495 25.09 30.78 9.86
C VAL A 495 25.38 31.48 11.19
N THR A 496 25.20 32.79 11.20
CA THR A 496 25.26 33.63 12.40
C THR A 496 23.90 34.28 12.57
N VAL A 497 23.20 33.94 13.66
CA VAL A 497 21.97 34.63 14.06
C VAL A 497 22.35 35.79 14.95
N VAL A 498 21.96 36.99 14.55
CA VAL A 498 22.11 38.21 15.35
C VAL A 498 20.76 38.55 15.96
N ALA A 499 20.77 38.97 17.22
CA ALA A 499 19.60 39.49 17.90
C ALA A 499 19.96 40.75 18.70
N GLN A 500 19.03 41.69 18.77
CA GLN A 500 19.22 42.94 19.52
C GLN A 500 17.88 43.43 20.06
N GLY A 501 17.86 43.82 21.34
CA GLY A 501 16.79 44.63 21.94
C GLY A 501 17.17 46.12 21.94
N LEU A 502 16.22 46.98 22.28
CA LEU A 502 16.42 48.44 22.23
C LEU A 502 16.57 49.07 23.63
N PRO A 503 15.70 48.81 24.62
CA PRO A 503 15.86 49.37 25.96
C PRO A 503 16.68 48.54 26.96
N GLY A 504 16.82 47.22 26.81
CA GLY A 504 17.39 46.40 27.89
C GLY A 504 17.90 45.00 27.52
N ALA A 505 17.97 44.60 26.25
CA ALA A 505 18.76 43.43 25.84
C ALA A 505 19.98 43.83 25.01
N GLU A 506 21.17 43.39 25.42
CA GLU A 506 22.42 43.61 24.69
C GLU A 506 22.37 43.01 23.28
N TRP A 507 23.11 43.61 22.35
CA TRP A 507 23.39 42.97 21.06
C TRP A 507 24.10 41.64 21.29
N THR A 508 23.61 40.58 20.65
CA THR A 508 24.20 39.24 20.74
C THR A 508 24.22 38.56 19.38
N SER A 509 25.13 37.60 19.24
CA SER A 509 25.17 36.72 18.08
C SER A 509 25.46 35.28 18.48
N SER A 510 24.93 34.35 17.69
CA SER A 510 25.13 32.91 17.88
C SER A 510 25.46 32.27 16.54
N THR A 511 26.55 31.50 16.50
CA THR A 511 26.97 30.76 15.30
C THR A 511 26.41 29.35 15.33
N PHE A 512 25.96 28.86 14.17
CA PHE A 512 25.45 27.52 14.00
C PHE A 512 25.83 26.97 12.62
N THR A 513 25.78 25.65 12.45
CA THR A 513 25.94 25.01 11.14
C THR A 513 24.65 24.26 10.82
N ILE A 514 23.89 24.77 9.85
CA ILE A 514 22.68 24.10 9.36
C ILE A 514 23.13 22.85 8.61
N THR A 515 22.72 21.70 9.11
CA THR A 515 22.94 20.38 8.49
C THR A 515 21.69 19.92 7.74
N ALA A 516 21.80 18.83 6.99
CA ALA A 516 20.72 18.19 6.24
C ALA A 516 19.66 17.49 7.13
N THR A 517 19.19 18.14 8.20
CA THR A 517 18.27 17.57 9.19
C THR A 517 17.17 18.55 9.63
N SER A 518 16.05 18.02 10.12
CA SER A 518 14.99 18.79 10.77
C SER A 518 15.10 18.70 12.29
N GLY A 519 14.51 19.67 13.00
CA GLY A 519 14.53 19.72 14.47
C GLY A 519 15.84 20.27 15.07
N GLN A 520 16.59 21.07 14.32
CA GLN A 520 17.81 21.72 14.80
C GLN A 520 17.46 22.87 15.77
N THR A 521 18.34 23.19 16.72
CA THR A 521 18.10 24.25 17.70
C THR A 521 19.27 25.23 17.73
N ILE A 522 18.97 26.52 17.58
CA ILE A 522 19.93 27.61 17.70
C ILE A 522 19.56 28.45 18.92
N THR A 523 20.39 28.42 19.96
CA THR A 523 20.17 29.23 21.15
C THR A 523 20.80 30.61 20.99
N VAL A 524 20.01 31.66 21.26
CA VAL A 524 20.41 33.07 21.17
C VAL A 524 20.16 33.72 22.52
N THR A 525 21.24 33.98 23.25
CA THR A 525 21.19 34.50 24.62
C THR A 525 21.78 35.91 24.67
N ALA A 526 21.00 36.86 25.17
CA ALA A 526 21.44 38.23 25.44
C ALA A 526 21.47 38.48 26.95
N ASN A 527 22.43 39.29 27.41
CA ASN A 527 22.40 39.85 28.76
C ASN A 527 21.46 41.05 28.83
N ASP A 528 21.16 41.45 30.07
CA ASP A 528 20.40 42.65 30.41
C ASP A 528 21.28 43.90 30.22
N GLU A 529 20.91 44.78 29.30
CA GLU A 529 21.59 46.06 29.02
C GLU A 529 21.14 47.11 30.04
N ARG A 530 22.01 47.42 30.99
CA ARG A 530 21.71 48.31 32.12
C ARG A 530 22.19 49.74 31.95
N ASN A 531 22.94 50.03 30.89
CA ASN A 531 23.67 51.28 30.74
C ASN A 531 23.09 52.21 29.67
N TYR A 532 22.13 51.74 28.86
CA TYR A 532 21.53 52.53 27.79
C TYR A 532 20.14 53.04 28.19
N SER A 533 19.97 54.36 28.18
CA SER A 533 18.67 55.01 28.22
C SER A 533 18.56 55.88 26.98
N ASN A 534 17.56 55.60 26.14
CA ASN A 534 17.38 56.32 24.88
C ASN A 534 17.04 57.79 25.19
N PRO A 535 17.82 58.80 24.73
CA PRO A 535 17.48 60.19 24.96
C PRO A 535 16.12 60.52 24.33
N THR A 536 15.21 61.03 25.15
CA THR A 536 13.84 61.43 24.77
C THR A 536 13.79 62.63 23.85
#